data_AF-A0A2W5ESR5-F1
#
_entry.id   AF-A0A2W5ESR5-F1
#
_cell.length_a   1.000
_cell.length_b   1.000
_cell.length_c   1.000
_cell.angle_alpha   90.00
_cell.angle_beta   90.00
_cell.angle_gamma   90.00
#
_symmetry.space_group_name_H-M   'P 1'
#
loop_
_entity.id
_entity.type
_entity.pdbx_description
1 polymer ?
#
loop_
_entity_poly.entity_id
_entity_poly.type
_entity_poly.pdbx_seq_one_letter_code
_entity_poly.pdbx_strand_id
1 'polypeptide(L)'
;MSDAQSTTLPEGMKPCSMYRIQDPADGSYWDGHFLGGIFYENYRQMGRITGDTFFYDGKDADGQLSFRDGIAGNFRGLKLELRGGMVFLDLVEVV
;
A
#
# COMPACT_ATOMS: atom_id res chain seq x y z
N MET A 1 -26.22 7.23 -12.19
CA MET A 1 -25.30 6.08 -12.38
C MET A 1 -24.04 6.49 -11.67
N SER A 2 -23.72 5.86 -10.54
CA SER A 2 -22.53 6.23 -9.77
C SER A 2 -21.31 5.77 -10.55
N ASP A 3 -20.47 6.71 -10.97
CA ASP A 3 -19.14 6.43 -11.46
C ASP A 3 -18.40 5.71 -10.34
N ALA A 4 -18.38 4.37 -10.40
CA ALA A 4 -17.39 3.62 -9.66
C ALA A 4 -16.06 4.08 -10.25
N GLN A 5 -15.39 5.00 -9.54
CA GLN A 5 -14.00 5.34 -9.83
C GLN A 5 -13.27 4.00 -9.90
N SER A 6 -12.94 3.59 -11.10
CA SER A 6 -12.22 2.35 -11.33
C SER A 6 -10.90 2.53 -10.60
N THR A 7 -10.73 1.86 -9.46
CA THR A 7 -9.48 1.85 -8.74
C THR A 7 -8.50 1.16 -9.66
N THR A 8 -7.76 1.93 -10.46
CA THR A 8 -6.65 1.42 -11.24
C THR A 8 -5.64 0.91 -10.23
N LEU A 9 -5.49 -0.42 -10.21
CA LEU A 9 -4.47 -1.09 -9.42
C LEU A 9 -3.12 -0.97 -10.14
N PRO A 10 -2.01 -1.04 -9.40
CA PRO A 10 -0.69 -1.06 -10.00
C PRO A 10 -0.52 -2.25 -10.94
N GLU A 11 0.35 -2.09 -11.92
CA GLU A 11 0.70 -3.15 -12.87
C GLU A 11 1.12 -4.45 -12.13
N GLY A 12 0.56 -5.59 -12.55
CA GLY A 12 0.84 -6.90 -11.95
C GLY A 12 0.03 -7.24 -10.71
N MET A 13 -0.69 -6.28 -10.11
CA MET A 13 -1.56 -6.55 -8.97
C MET A 13 -2.92 -7.10 -9.44
N LYS A 14 -3.35 -8.21 -8.83
CA LYS A 14 -4.65 -8.85 -9.13
C LYS A 14 -5.73 -8.32 -8.18
N PRO A 15 -6.94 -7.96 -8.68
CA PRO A 15 -7.99 -7.37 -7.84
C PRO A 15 -8.45 -8.20 -6.64
N CYS A 16 -8.42 -9.53 -6.75
CA CYS A 16 -8.91 -10.44 -5.71
C CYS A 16 -7.80 -11.12 -4.92
N SER A 17 -6.54 -10.75 -5.15
CA SER A 17 -5.40 -11.33 -4.43
C SER A 17 -4.99 -10.46 -3.25
N MET A 18 -4.51 -11.12 -2.21
CA MET A 18 -3.91 -10.47 -1.05
C MET A 18 -2.41 -10.30 -1.27
N TYR A 19 -1.87 -9.12 -0.98
CA TYR A 19 -0.44 -8.85 -1.09
C TYR A 19 0.10 -8.33 0.23
N ARG A 20 1.25 -8.83 0.68
CA ARG A 20 1.98 -8.27 1.82
C ARG A 20 3.21 -7.51 1.34
N ILE A 21 3.57 -6.48 2.09
CA ILE A 21 4.79 -5.69 1.86
C ILE A 21 5.94 -6.43 2.52
N GLN A 22 6.97 -6.77 1.75
CA GLN A 22 8.20 -7.38 2.21
C GLN A 22 9.36 -6.39 2.08
N ASP A 23 10.19 -6.29 3.11
CA ASP A 23 11.48 -5.60 3.02
C ASP A 23 12.49 -6.53 2.31
N PRO A 24 13.03 -6.13 1.15
CA PRO A 24 13.97 -6.96 0.41
C PRO A 24 15.34 -7.09 1.10
N ALA A 25 15.67 -6.23 2.07
CA ALA A 25 16.95 -6.27 2.76
C ALA A 25 17.07 -7.47 3.71
N ASP A 26 15.99 -7.83 4.41
CA ASP A 26 15.98 -8.90 5.41
C ASP A 26 14.85 -9.92 5.24
N GLY A 27 13.94 -9.70 4.28
CA GLY A 27 12.81 -10.58 4.01
C GLY A 27 11.67 -10.46 5.03
N SER A 28 11.75 -9.52 5.97
CA SER A 28 10.68 -9.26 6.94
C SER A 28 9.44 -8.68 6.25
N TYR A 29 8.27 -8.88 6.86
CA TYR A 29 7.03 -8.33 6.35
C TYR A 29 6.56 -7.19 7.23
N TRP A 30 6.05 -6.13 6.61
CA TRP A 30 5.31 -5.12 7.35
C TRP A 30 4.00 -5.71 7.88
N ASP A 31 3.50 -5.10 8.93
CA ASP A 31 2.17 -5.39 9.43
C ASP A 31 1.12 -4.94 8.42
N GLY A 32 0.10 -5.78 8.23
CA GLY A 32 -0.97 -5.53 7.27
C GLY A 32 -0.78 -6.16 5.89
N HIS A 33 -1.71 -5.84 5.00
CA HIS A 33 -1.79 -6.38 3.64
C HIS A 33 -2.64 -5.47 2.74
N PHE A 34 -2.43 -5.57 1.44
CA PHE A 34 -3.34 -5.03 0.45
C PHE A 34 -4.35 -6.08 0.00
N LEU A 35 -5.59 -5.65 -0.22
CA LEU A 35 -6.64 -6.40 -0.90
C LEU A 35 -7.45 -5.44 -1.77
N GLY A 36 -7.53 -5.70 -3.08
CA GLY A 36 -8.30 -4.84 -4.00
C GLY A 36 -7.89 -3.37 -4.01
N GLY A 37 -6.62 -3.07 -3.73
CA GLY A 37 -6.10 -1.71 -3.65
C GLY A 37 -6.36 -0.99 -2.33
N ILE A 38 -6.92 -1.65 -1.32
CA ILE A 38 -7.05 -1.12 0.04
C ILE A 38 -6.00 -1.76 0.92
N PHE A 39 -5.32 -0.95 1.74
CA PHE A 39 -4.36 -1.45 2.74
C PHE A 39 -5.06 -1.61 4.08
N TYR A 40 -4.96 -2.80 4.66
CA TYR A 40 -5.53 -3.15 5.93
C TYR A 40 -4.44 -3.52 6.94
N GLU A 41 -4.58 -3.04 8.16
CA GLU A 41 -3.74 -3.40 9.30
C GLU A 41 -4.66 -3.59 10.50
N ASN A 42 -4.50 -4.68 11.26
CA ASN A 42 -5.35 -4.98 12.42
C ASN A 42 -6.86 -4.88 12.13
N TYR A 43 -7.31 -5.38 10.97
CA TYR A 43 -8.69 -5.34 10.47
C TYR A 43 -9.27 -3.92 10.27
N ARG A 44 -8.41 -2.90 10.18
CA ARG A 44 -8.81 -1.51 9.88
C ARG A 44 -8.22 -1.10 8.54
N GLN A 45 -8.98 -0.36 7.76
CA GLN A 45 -8.46 0.30 6.58
C GLN A 45 -7.50 1.41 7.03
N MET A 46 -6.24 1.28 6.61
CA MET A 46 -5.17 2.22 6.93
C MET A 46 -4.64 2.95 5.70
N GLY A 47 -5.16 2.64 4.51
CA GLY A 47 -4.77 3.35 3.30
C GLY A 47 -5.42 2.78 2.05
N ARG A 48 -5.14 3.42 0.92
CA ARG A 48 -5.65 3.03 -0.40
C ARG A 48 -4.69 3.39 -1.51
N ILE A 49 -4.81 2.66 -2.61
CA ILE A 49 -4.11 2.95 -3.85
C ILE A 49 -5.00 3.84 -4.73
N THR A 50 -4.41 4.83 -5.38
CA THR A 50 -5.08 5.66 -6.39
C THR A 50 -4.11 5.90 -7.54
N GLY A 51 -4.41 5.30 -8.70
CA GLY A 51 -3.42 5.20 -9.77
C GLY A 51 -2.24 4.34 -9.30
N ASP A 52 -1.03 4.89 -9.40
CA ASP A 52 0.18 4.25 -8.89
C ASP A 52 0.60 4.75 -7.50
N THR A 53 -0.20 5.60 -6.83
CA THR A 53 0.19 6.17 -5.54
C THR A 53 -0.52 5.46 -4.38
N PHE A 54 0.25 5.07 -3.36
CA PHE A 54 -0.26 4.55 -2.10
C PHE A 54 -0.41 5.68 -1.07
N PHE A 55 -1.64 5.93 -0.67
CA PHE A 55 -1.99 6.85 0.41
C PHE A 55 -2.20 6.07 1.70
N TYR A 56 -1.54 6.49 2.78
CA TYR A 56 -1.63 5.89 4.11
C TYR A 56 -2.25 6.89 5.09
N ASP A 57 -3.35 6.47 5.68
CA ASP A 57 -4.19 7.22 6.62
C ASP A 57 -3.89 6.83 8.09
N GLY A 58 -2.94 5.92 8.33
CA GLY A 58 -2.54 5.54 9.68
C GLY A 58 -1.94 6.71 10.45
N LYS A 59 -2.26 6.74 11.74
CA LYS A 59 -1.88 7.80 12.65
C LYS A 59 -0.95 7.29 13.74
N ASP A 60 -0.04 8.14 14.18
CA ASP A 60 0.81 7.90 15.34
C ASP A 60 0.03 8.03 16.67
N ALA A 61 0.73 7.86 17.79
CA ALA A 61 0.16 7.95 19.13
C ALA A 61 -0.44 9.32 19.46
N ASP A 62 0.04 10.38 18.80
CA ASP A 62 -0.42 11.76 18.95
C ASP A 62 -1.58 12.08 17.98
N GLY A 63 -1.99 11.11 17.15
CA GLY A 63 -3.07 11.25 16.18
C GLY A 63 -2.66 11.97 14.89
N GLN A 64 -1.37 12.23 14.67
CA GLN A 64 -0.85 12.79 13.42
C GLN A 64 -0.65 11.67 12.40
N LEU A 65 -0.74 12.00 11.11
CA LEU A 65 -0.44 11.02 10.07
C LEU A 65 1.01 10.57 10.17
N SER A 66 1.24 9.25 10.16
CA SER A 66 2.58 8.68 10.16
C SER A 66 3.41 9.14 8.95
N PHE A 67 2.74 9.54 7.86
CA PHE A 67 3.35 10.18 6.70
C PHE A 67 2.85 11.62 6.57
N ARG A 68 3.79 12.57 6.47
CA ARG A 68 3.55 14.03 6.49
C ARG A 68 2.42 14.55 5.58
N ASP A 69 2.20 13.90 4.44
CA ASP A 69 1.19 14.31 3.45
C ASP A 69 0.13 13.21 3.21
N GLY A 70 0.10 12.17 4.06
CA GLY A 70 -0.70 10.96 3.86
C GLY A 70 -0.24 10.10 2.67
N ILE A 71 0.92 10.40 2.07
CA ILE A 71 1.50 9.62 0.96
C ILE A 71 2.59 8.71 1.51
N ALA A 72 2.39 7.40 1.38
CA ALA A 72 3.38 6.39 1.75
C ALA A 72 4.37 6.11 0.61
N GLY A 73 3.93 6.13 -0.64
CA GLY A 73 4.83 5.85 -1.77
C GLY A 73 4.15 5.75 -3.13
N ASN A 74 4.94 5.39 -4.15
CA ASN A 74 4.45 5.09 -5.49
C ASN A 74 4.82 3.67 -5.91
N PHE A 75 3.99 3.05 -6.74
CA PHE A 75 4.22 1.74 -7.30
C PHE A 75 4.98 1.81 -8.61
N ARG A 76 5.84 0.80 -8.83
CA ARG A 76 6.42 0.44 -10.12
C ARG A 76 6.24 -1.06 -10.30
N GLY A 77 5.11 -1.45 -10.88
CA GLY A 77 4.64 -2.83 -10.82
C GLY A 77 4.36 -3.27 -9.37
N LEU A 78 4.82 -4.46 -8.99
CA LEU A 78 4.72 -4.99 -7.63
C LEU A 78 5.83 -4.49 -6.68
N LYS A 79 6.39 -3.31 -6.92
CA LYS A 79 7.36 -2.66 -6.03
C LYS A 79 6.81 -1.34 -5.53
N LEU A 80 6.84 -1.13 -4.21
CA LEU A 80 6.46 0.12 -3.56
C LEU A 80 7.73 0.94 -3.25
N GLU A 81 7.87 2.08 -3.91
CA GLU A 81 8.89 3.09 -3.65
C GLU A 81 8.37 4.04 -2.57
N LEU A 82 8.93 3.98 -1.36
CA LEU A 82 8.52 4.87 -0.27
C LEU A 82 8.83 6.33 -0.60
N ARG A 83 7.97 7.23 -0.10
CA ARG A 83 8.15 8.67 -0.27
C ARG A 83 9.53 9.09 0.25
N GLY A 84 10.34 9.69 -0.62
CA GLY A 84 11.78 9.96 -0.37
C GLY A 84 12.71 9.14 -1.27
N GLY A 85 12.19 8.16 -2.01
CA GLY A 85 12.83 7.49 -3.15
C GLY A 85 13.95 6.51 -2.82
N MET A 86 14.27 6.30 -1.53
CA MET A 86 15.43 5.51 -1.12
C MET A 86 15.12 4.06 -0.77
N VAL A 87 13.85 3.71 -0.55
CA VAL A 87 13.45 2.37 -0.11
C VAL A 87 12.43 1.80 -1.07
N PHE A 88 12.74 0.64 -1.64
CA PHE A 88 11.84 -0.16 -2.45
C PHE A 88 11.43 -1.38 -1.64
N LEU A 89 10.14 -1.62 -1.54
CA LEU A 89 9.55 -2.78 -0.88
C LEU A 89 8.87 -3.65 -1.92
N ASP A 90 8.94 -4.97 -1.74
CA ASP A 90 8.31 -5.92 -2.68
C ASP A 90 6.88 -6.23 -2.21
N LEU A 91 5.94 -6.31 -3.16
CA LEU A 91 4.60 -6.86 -2.91
C LEU A 91 4.60 -8.34 -3.23
N VAL A 92 4.39 -9.15 -2.20
CA VAL A 92 4.33 -10.61 -2.32
C VAL A 92 2.88 -11.06 -2.24
N GLU A 93 2.40 -11.72 -3.29
CA GLU A 93 1.09 -12.36 -3.29
C GLU A 93 1.05 -13.48 -2.25
N VAL A 94 0.03 -13.48 -1.39
CA VAL A 94 -0.19 -14.54 -0.40
C VAL A 94 -1.13 -15.58 -1.00
N VAL A 95 -0.69 -16.84 -0.97
CA VAL A 95 -1.41 -18.01 -1.53
C VAL A 95 -2.09 -18.80 -0.43
#